data_AF-A0A0W8CW71-F1
#
_entry.id   AF-A0A0W8CW71-F1
#
_cell.length_a   1.000
_cell.length_b   1.000
_cell.length_c   1.000
_cell.angle_alpha   90.00
_cell.angle_beta   90.00
_cell.angle_gamma   90.00
#
_symmetry.space_group_name_H-M   'P 1'
#
loop_
_entity.id
_entity.type
_entity.pdbx_description
1 polymer ?
#
loop_
_entity_poly.entity_id
_entity_poly.type
_entity_poly.pdbx_seq_one_letter_code
_entity_poly.pdbx_strand_id
1 'polypeptide(L)'
;MIGATDPEERDASALVKWLQVEFWVRAGVSKVKVKKMLGLEGLKGEALKASPKYKYYESYKQKTGGGHLGMDGAETRQVRMWLDNGPHGLPTHDAWLTLGLNANAMSSKKLVKSAKYKTYVRYATAYDNRLFQRIKTVDDPKIDIGEMHPAEVEAHIRIWATTERPDWYVQKLLGLESKSRAELAASKEYQHFLKMKSS
;
A
#
# COMPACT_ATOMS: atom_id res chain seq x y z
N MET A 1 8.43 21.24 25.05
CA MET A 1 8.73 21.68 23.67
C MET A 1 8.11 20.67 22.72
N ILE A 2 7.16 21.10 21.88
CA ILE A 2 6.40 20.22 20.99
C ILE A 2 7.30 19.92 19.78
N GLY A 3 7.68 18.65 19.63
CA GLY A 3 8.55 18.19 18.55
C GLY A 3 7.91 18.47 17.18
N ALA A 4 8.56 19.31 16.39
CA ALA A 4 8.21 19.46 14.99
C ALA A 4 8.52 18.14 14.30
N THR A 5 7.48 17.31 14.12
CA THR A 5 7.48 16.09 13.30
C THR A 5 8.37 16.30 12.05
N ASP A 6 9.41 15.47 11.89
CA ASP A 6 10.38 15.60 10.79
C ASP A 6 9.62 15.65 9.45
N PRO A 7 10.00 16.53 8.50
CA PRO A 7 9.45 16.52 7.15
C PRO A 7 9.32 15.12 6.53
N GLU A 8 10.24 14.21 6.82
CA GLU A 8 10.21 12.82 6.36
C GLU A 8 9.05 12.00 6.92
N GLU A 9 8.79 12.11 8.24
CA GLU A 9 7.67 11.45 8.88
C GLU A 9 6.33 11.99 8.36
N ARG A 10 6.28 13.30 8.06
CA ARG A 10 5.09 13.94 7.48
C ARG A 10 4.80 13.44 6.06
N ASP A 11 5.83 13.34 5.22
CA ASP A 11 5.71 12.85 3.85
C ASP A 11 5.34 11.36 3.80
N ALA A 12 5.97 10.55 4.65
CA ALA A 12 5.64 9.14 4.83
C ALA A 12 4.19 8.95 5.29
N SER A 13 3.73 9.75 6.25
CA SER A 13 2.35 9.73 6.73
C SER A 13 1.35 10.11 5.64
N ALA A 14 1.66 11.13 4.84
CA ALA A 14 0.81 11.55 3.72
C ALA A 14 0.69 10.45 2.66
N LEU A 15 1.79 9.77 2.33
CA LEU A 15 1.79 8.63 1.42
C LEU A 15 0.93 7.47 1.97
N VAL A 16 1.09 7.11 3.24
CA VAL A 16 0.29 6.06 3.90
C VAL A 16 -1.19 6.40 3.85
N LYS A 17 -1.59 7.64 4.16
CA LYS A 17 -3.00 8.04 4.11
C LYS A 17 -3.56 8.06 2.69
N TRP A 18 -2.78 8.48 1.71
CA TRP A 18 -3.19 8.39 0.30
C TRP A 18 -3.36 6.93 -0.14
N LEU A 19 -2.42 6.05 0.22
CA LEU A 19 -2.49 4.61 -0.04
C LEU A 19 -3.73 3.97 0.55
N GLN A 20 -4.05 4.33 1.80
CA GLN A 20 -5.21 3.83 2.52
C GLN A 20 -6.51 4.15 1.77
N VAL A 21 -6.65 5.39 1.28
CA VAL A 21 -7.80 5.82 0.48
C VAL A 21 -7.88 5.07 -0.85
N GLU A 22 -6.76 4.93 -1.58
CA GLU A 22 -6.70 4.18 -2.85
C GLU A 22 -7.11 2.73 -2.66
N PHE A 23 -6.61 2.08 -1.61
CA PHE A 23 -6.99 0.72 -1.25
C PHE A 23 -8.49 0.61 -0.97
N TRP A 24 -9.06 1.50 -0.15
CA TRP A 24 -10.49 1.47 0.18
C TRP A 24 -11.39 1.58 -1.05
N VAL A 25 -11.04 2.47 -1.98
CA VAL A 25 -11.76 2.62 -3.25
C VAL A 25 -11.67 1.33 -4.06
N ARG A 26 -10.47 0.78 -4.25
CA ARG A 26 -10.24 -0.40 -5.09
C ARG A 26 -10.87 -1.67 -4.51
N ALA A 27 -10.77 -1.86 -3.21
CA ALA A 27 -11.33 -3.01 -2.50
C ALA A 27 -12.86 -2.88 -2.28
N GLY A 28 -13.49 -1.79 -2.73
CA GLY A 28 -14.92 -1.56 -2.55
C GLY A 28 -15.33 -1.50 -1.08
N VAL A 29 -14.43 -1.04 -0.20
CA VAL A 29 -14.69 -0.95 1.25
C VAL A 29 -15.87 -0.02 1.46
N SER A 30 -16.90 -0.43 2.19
CA SER A 30 -18.12 0.37 2.34
C SER A 30 -17.88 1.70 3.07
N LYS A 31 -18.68 2.73 2.76
CA LYS A 31 -18.66 4.03 3.45
C LYS A 31 -18.71 3.91 4.98
N VAL A 32 -19.53 2.97 5.48
CA VAL A 32 -19.67 2.69 6.92
C VAL A 32 -18.36 2.15 7.50
N LYS A 33 -17.75 1.17 6.82
CA LYS A 33 -16.47 0.58 7.27
C LYS A 33 -15.32 1.60 7.22
N VAL A 34 -15.26 2.44 6.19
CA VAL A 34 -14.26 3.53 6.11
C VAL A 34 -14.42 4.54 7.25
N LYS A 35 -15.65 4.96 7.59
CA LYS A 35 -15.90 5.84 8.75
C LYS A 35 -15.41 5.21 10.05
N LYS A 36 -15.69 3.92 10.25
CA LYS A 36 -15.24 3.18 11.43
C LYS A 36 -13.71 3.13 11.51
N MET A 37 -13.03 2.78 10.40
CA MET A 37 -11.55 2.77 10.33
C MET A 37 -10.92 4.14 10.60
N LEU A 38 -11.61 5.22 10.22
CA LEU A 38 -11.16 6.58 10.53
C LEU A 38 -11.51 7.03 11.96
N GLY A 39 -12.22 6.22 12.75
CA GLY A 39 -12.73 6.63 14.07
C GLY A 39 -13.74 7.78 13.98
N LEU A 40 -14.49 7.85 12.88
CA LEU A 40 -15.55 8.83 12.63
C LEU A 40 -16.95 8.25 12.89
N GLU A 41 -17.01 7.07 13.51
CA GLU A 41 -18.26 6.42 13.90
C GLU A 41 -18.99 7.28 14.95
N GLY A 42 -20.32 7.36 14.83
CA GLY A 42 -21.15 8.20 15.70
C GLY A 42 -21.11 9.71 15.41
N LEU A 43 -20.07 10.23 14.72
CA LEU A 43 -19.99 11.67 14.38
C LEU A 43 -20.96 12.04 13.25
N LYS A 44 -21.66 13.18 13.42
CA LYS A 44 -22.63 13.73 12.45
C LYS A 44 -22.47 15.25 12.29
N GLY A 45 -22.97 15.78 11.18
CA GLY A 45 -23.03 17.22 10.91
C GLY A 45 -21.66 17.90 11.02
N GLU A 46 -21.61 19.01 11.76
CA GLU A 46 -20.40 19.79 11.97
C GLU A 46 -19.34 19.06 12.80
N ALA A 47 -19.74 18.22 13.77
CA ALA A 47 -18.79 17.41 14.54
C ALA A 47 -18.00 16.41 13.66
N LEU A 48 -18.63 15.91 12.58
CA LEU A 48 -17.96 15.07 11.60
C LEU A 48 -16.96 15.88 10.76
N LYS A 49 -17.36 17.07 10.27
CA LYS A 49 -16.51 17.93 9.43
C LYS A 49 -15.33 18.55 10.17
N ALA A 50 -15.50 18.83 11.46
CA ALA A 50 -14.45 19.39 12.32
C ALA A 50 -13.30 18.40 12.60
N SER A 51 -13.51 17.10 12.37
CA SER A 51 -12.46 16.10 12.57
C SER A 51 -11.34 16.23 11.53
N PRO A 52 -10.06 16.30 11.92
CA PRO A 52 -8.93 16.33 10.98
C PRO A 52 -8.86 15.11 10.05
N LYS A 53 -9.53 14.00 10.42
CA LYS A 53 -9.61 12.76 9.66
C LYS A 53 -10.70 12.81 8.57
N TYR A 54 -11.60 13.78 8.62
CA TYR A 54 -12.71 13.92 7.66
C TYR A 54 -12.24 14.08 6.22
N LYS A 55 -11.15 14.82 6.00
CA LYS A 55 -10.55 15.02 4.65
C LYS A 55 -10.24 13.70 3.92
N TYR A 56 -9.89 12.64 4.66
CA TYR A 56 -9.63 11.33 4.06
C TYR A 56 -10.93 10.60 3.69
N TYR A 57 -11.97 10.73 4.52
CA TYR A 57 -13.30 10.21 4.22
C TYR A 57 -13.91 10.92 3.00
N GLU A 58 -13.73 12.24 2.90
CA GLU A 58 -14.16 13.03 1.76
C GLU A 58 -13.42 12.63 0.48
N SER A 59 -12.08 12.50 0.54
CA SER A 59 -11.28 12.02 -0.60
C SER A 59 -11.74 10.65 -1.08
N TYR A 60 -11.99 9.71 -0.16
CA TYR A 60 -12.58 8.41 -0.48
C TYR A 60 -13.95 8.54 -1.18
N LYS A 61 -14.86 9.37 -0.63
CA LYS A 61 -16.18 9.60 -1.25
C LYS A 61 -16.08 10.17 -2.66
N GLN A 62 -15.22 11.16 -2.90
CA GLN A 62 -15.05 11.78 -4.21
C GLN A 62 -14.59 10.74 -5.25
N LYS A 63 -13.58 9.93 -4.90
CA LYS A 63 -13.07 8.86 -5.77
C LYS A 63 -14.06 7.73 -6.02
N THR A 64 -14.98 7.50 -5.09
CA THR A 64 -16.01 6.45 -5.19
C THR A 64 -17.28 6.95 -5.91
N GLY A 65 -17.58 8.24 -5.82
CA GLY A 65 -18.80 8.87 -6.33
C GLY A 65 -18.71 9.46 -7.75
N GLY A 66 -17.50 9.70 -8.26
CA GLY A 66 -17.28 9.91 -9.70
C GLY A 66 -17.38 8.55 -10.39
N GLY A 67 -18.35 8.40 -11.30
CA GLY A 67 -18.67 7.14 -11.95
C GLY A 67 -17.44 6.36 -12.43
N HIS A 68 -17.49 5.04 -12.24
CA HIS A 68 -16.51 4.03 -12.66
C HIS A 68 -15.05 4.41 -12.40
N LEU A 69 -14.53 4.06 -11.21
CA LEU A 69 -13.08 3.98 -10.96
C LEU A 69 -12.35 5.27 -11.39
N GLY A 70 -12.39 6.37 -10.61
CA GLY A 70 -11.75 7.66 -10.94
C GLY A 70 -10.26 7.62 -11.29
N MET A 71 -9.96 7.03 -12.45
CA MET A 71 -8.71 6.51 -12.93
C MET A 71 -8.69 6.73 -14.46
N ASP A 72 -9.19 7.85 -14.95
CA ASP A 72 -9.02 8.21 -16.37
C ASP A 72 -7.71 8.99 -16.52
N GLY A 73 -6.60 8.25 -16.61
CA GLY A 73 -5.27 8.83 -16.74
C GLY A 73 -4.24 7.86 -17.33
N ALA A 74 -3.13 8.41 -17.84
CA ALA A 74 -2.02 7.61 -18.38
C ALA A 74 -1.45 6.63 -17.35
N GLU A 75 -1.37 7.03 -16.07
CA GLU A 75 -0.96 6.14 -14.96
C GLU A 75 -1.87 4.90 -14.86
N THR A 76 -3.19 5.08 -14.98
CA THR A 76 -4.14 3.96 -14.96
C THR A 76 -3.92 3.02 -16.12
N ARG A 77 -3.72 3.56 -17.33
CA ARG A 77 -3.50 2.73 -18.52
C ARG A 77 -2.25 1.87 -18.35
N GLN A 78 -1.18 2.44 -17.80
CA GLN A 78 0.04 1.69 -17.50
C GLN A 78 -0.17 0.63 -16.42
N VAL A 79 -0.80 0.99 -15.29
CA VAL A 79 -1.13 0.03 -14.21
C VAL A 79 -1.99 -1.11 -14.75
N ARG A 80 -2.99 -0.81 -15.58
CA ARG A 80 -3.88 -1.80 -16.19
C ARG A 80 -3.12 -2.70 -17.15
N MET A 81 -2.31 -2.12 -18.04
CA MET A 81 -1.48 -2.88 -18.97
C MET A 81 -0.53 -3.84 -18.25
N TRP A 82 0.07 -3.42 -17.14
CA TRP A 82 0.91 -4.30 -16.33
C TRP A 82 0.10 -5.38 -15.60
N LEU A 83 -1.09 -5.07 -15.07
CA LEU A 83 -1.96 -6.07 -14.45
C LEU A 83 -2.47 -7.11 -15.46
N ASP A 84 -2.72 -6.68 -16.69
CA ASP A 84 -3.20 -7.51 -17.80
C ASP A 84 -2.03 -8.22 -18.53
N ASN A 85 -0.78 -8.00 -18.09
CA ASN A 85 0.40 -8.66 -18.63
C ASN A 85 0.47 -10.12 -18.17
N GLY A 86 -0.15 -11.01 -18.96
CA GLY A 86 -0.18 -12.44 -18.69
C GLY A 86 -1.08 -12.84 -17.50
N PRO A 87 -1.04 -14.11 -17.09
CA PRO A 87 -1.96 -14.67 -16.09
C PRO A 87 -1.76 -14.10 -14.68
N HIS A 88 -0.58 -13.54 -14.40
CA HIS A 88 -0.20 -13.05 -13.07
C HIS A 88 0.04 -11.54 -13.02
N GLY A 89 0.07 -10.85 -14.16
CA GLY A 89 0.55 -9.48 -14.26
C GLY A 89 2.08 -9.42 -14.32
N LEU A 90 2.61 -8.24 -14.66
CA LEU A 90 4.05 -7.97 -14.67
C LEU A 90 4.61 -8.13 -13.24
N PRO A 91 5.72 -8.84 -13.01
CA PRO A 91 6.37 -8.86 -11.69
C PRO A 91 6.60 -7.44 -11.15
N THR A 92 6.41 -7.21 -9.85
CA THR A 92 6.54 -5.85 -9.28
C THR A 92 7.95 -5.31 -9.46
N HIS A 93 8.96 -6.16 -9.37
CA HIS A 93 10.34 -5.80 -9.64
C HIS A 93 10.56 -5.27 -11.07
N ASP A 94 9.95 -5.90 -12.08
CA ASP A 94 10.05 -5.42 -13.47
C ASP A 94 9.38 -4.07 -13.65
N ALA A 95 8.26 -3.82 -12.96
CA ALA A 95 7.63 -2.50 -12.94
C ALA A 95 8.53 -1.45 -12.27
N TRP A 96 9.23 -1.81 -11.19
CA TRP A 96 10.22 -0.96 -10.52
C TRP A 96 11.35 -0.55 -11.47
N LEU A 97 11.92 -1.53 -12.19
CA LEU A 97 12.97 -1.32 -13.18
C LEU A 97 12.47 -0.49 -14.37
N THR A 98 11.28 -0.77 -14.89
CA THR A 98 10.66 -0.04 -16.01
C THR A 98 10.48 1.45 -15.71
N LEU A 99 10.21 1.79 -14.44
CA LEU A 99 10.09 3.18 -13.99
C LEU A 99 11.45 3.86 -13.80
N GLY A 100 12.55 3.11 -13.83
CA GLY A 100 13.90 3.58 -13.56
C GLY A 100 14.10 3.96 -12.08
N LEU A 101 13.45 3.23 -11.17
CA LEU A 101 13.56 3.48 -9.71
C LEU A 101 14.84 2.86 -9.09
N ASN A 102 15.63 2.13 -9.88
CA ASN A 102 16.94 1.58 -9.49
C ASN A 102 18.11 2.57 -9.63
N ALA A 103 17.90 3.75 -10.25
CA ALA A 103 18.97 4.72 -10.42
C ALA A 103 19.35 5.33 -9.06
N ASN A 104 20.61 5.15 -8.66
CA ASN A 104 21.28 5.52 -7.39
C ASN A 104 21.19 7.01 -6.95
N ALA A 105 20.27 7.81 -7.47
CA ALA A 105 20.29 9.28 -7.34
C ALA A 105 19.18 9.88 -6.47
N MET A 106 18.20 9.10 -5.99
CA MET A 106 17.09 9.65 -5.20
C MET A 106 17.22 9.22 -3.75
N SER A 107 17.52 10.18 -2.86
CA SER A 107 17.30 9.98 -1.43
C SER A 107 15.85 9.54 -1.20
N SER A 108 15.60 8.72 -0.18
CA SER A 108 14.27 8.19 0.16
C SER A 108 13.19 9.29 0.15
N LYS A 109 13.55 10.51 0.58
CA LYS A 109 12.70 11.72 0.57
C LYS A 109 12.22 12.15 -0.82
N LYS A 110 13.10 12.14 -1.83
CA LYS A 110 12.73 12.49 -3.22
C LYS A 110 11.96 11.37 -3.90
N LEU A 111 12.32 10.12 -3.58
CA LEU A 111 11.70 8.93 -4.14
C LEU A 111 10.20 8.90 -3.84
N VAL A 112 9.81 9.00 -2.56
CA VAL A 112 8.40 8.88 -2.13
C VAL A 112 7.48 9.97 -2.69
N LYS A 113 8.04 11.11 -3.10
CA LYS A 113 7.29 12.22 -3.71
C LYS A 113 7.10 12.07 -5.21
N SER A 114 7.96 11.29 -5.87
CA SER A 114 7.96 11.19 -7.33
C SER A 114 6.68 10.54 -7.87
N ALA A 115 6.22 11.04 -9.02
CA ALA A 115 5.10 10.43 -9.73
C ALA A 115 5.39 8.96 -10.09
N LYS A 116 6.63 8.66 -10.49
CA LYS A 116 7.10 7.30 -10.78
C LYS A 116 6.90 6.36 -9.59
N TYR A 117 7.33 6.75 -8.39
CA TYR A 117 7.12 5.93 -7.19
C TYR A 117 5.64 5.78 -6.85
N LYS A 118 4.83 6.84 -7.00
CA LYS A 118 3.37 6.72 -6.78
C LYS A 118 2.73 5.74 -7.78
N THR A 119 3.13 5.77 -9.05
CA THR A 119 2.69 4.80 -10.07
C THR A 119 3.11 3.38 -9.69
N TYR A 120 4.35 3.18 -9.24
CA TYR A 120 4.82 1.90 -8.73
C TYR A 120 3.95 1.41 -7.58
N VAL A 121 3.75 2.24 -6.55
CA VAL A 121 3.00 1.86 -5.36
C VAL A 121 1.52 1.55 -5.70
N ARG A 122 0.89 2.30 -6.62
CA ARG A 122 -0.46 1.97 -7.15
C ARG A 122 -0.45 0.57 -7.78
N TYR A 123 0.53 0.30 -8.64
CA TYR A 123 0.66 -0.99 -9.31
C TYR A 123 0.89 -2.13 -8.31
N ALA A 124 1.89 -2.02 -7.44
CA ALA A 124 2.23 -3.01 -6.44
C ALA A 124 1.06 -3.29 -5.48
N THR A 125 0.30 -2.25 -5.09
CA THR A 125 -0.93 -2.42 -4.29
C THR A 125 -1.99 -3.23 -5.05
N ALA A 126 -2.18 -2.95 -6.34
CA ALA A 126 -3.14 -3.68 -7.16
C ALA A 126 -2.73 -5.14 -7.40
N TYR A 127 -1.43 -5.37 -7.67
CA TYR A 127 -0.83 -6.68 -7.84
C TYR A 127 -0.97 -7.50 -6.55
N ASP A 128 -0.59 -6.93 -5.40
CA ASP A 128 -0.69 -7.56 -4.10
C ASP A 128 -2.14 -7.92 -3.72
N ASN A 129 -3.11 -7.06 -4.04
CA ASN A 129 -4.53 -7.41 -3.86
C ASN A 129 -4.94 -8.64 -4.69
N ARG A 130 -4.53 -8.72 -5.96
CA ARG A 130 -4.83 -9.87 -6.82
C ARG A 130 -4.11 -11.13 -6.33
N LEU A 131 -2.85 -10.99 -5.91
CA LEU A 131 -2.06 -12.05 -5.32
C LEU A 131 -2.75 -12.60 -4.08
N PHE A 132 -3.11 -11.75 -3.12
CA PHE A 132 -3.79 -12.17 -1.89
C PHE A 132 -5.09 -12.94 -2.14
N GLN A 133 -5.90 -12.54 -3.13
CA GLN A 133 -7.10 -13.31 -3.49
C GLN A 133 -6.76 -14.65 -4.15
N ARG A 134 -5.71 -14.70 -4.98
CA ARG A 134 -5.23 -15.95 -5.59
C ARG A 134 -4.72 -16.94 -4.54
N ILE A 135 -3.92 -16.49 -3.58
CA ILE A 135 -3.39 -17.36 -2.52
C ILE A 135 -4.51 -18.00 -1.70
N LYS A 136 -5.64 -17.32 -1.54
CA LYS A 136 -6.80 -17.88 -0.82
C LYS A 136 -7.57 -18.96 -1.61
N THR A 137 -7.37 -19.02 -2.92
CA THR A 137 -8.19 -19.85 -3.83
C THR A 137 -7.40 -20.96 -4.50
N VAL A 138 -6.07 -20.94 -4.40
CA VAL A 138 -5.17 -21.91 -5.00
C VAL A 138 -4.31 -22.54 -3.92
N ASP A 139 -4.26 -23.87 -3.88
CA ASP A 139 -3.31 -24.61 -3.05
C ASP A 139 -1.89 -24.41 -3.63
N ASP A 140 -1.04 -23.76 -2.83
CA ASP A 140 0.37 -23.47 -3.10
C ASP A 140 0.67 -22.69 -4.41
N PRO A 141 0.32 -21.39 -4.48
CA PRO A 141 0.67 -20.57 -5.63
C PRO A 141 2.19 -20.42 -5.70
N LYS A 142 2.76 -20.61 -6.91
CA LYS A 142 4.11 -20.13 -7.19
C LYS A 142 4.14 -18.61 -6.97
N ILE A 143 4.96 -18.18 -6.02
CA ILE A 143 5.19 -16.78 -5.69
C ILE A 143 6.66 -16.52 -5.98
N ASP A 144 6.91 -15.76 -7.03
CA ASP A 144 8.22 -15.17 -7.26
C ASP A 144 8.12 -13.70 -6.84
N ILE A 145 8.76 -13.39 -5.72
CA ILE A 145 8.95 -12.00 -5.26
C ILE A 145 10.29 -11.42 -5.74
N GLY A 146 11.18 -12.23 -6.32
CA GLY A 146 12.50 -11.81 -6.78
C GLY A 146 13.40 -11.24 -5.68
N GLU A 147 14.64 -10.88 -6.06
CA GLU A 147 15.49 -10.02 -5.24
C GLU A 147 15.04 -8.57 -5.37
N MET A 148 14.33 -8.07 -4.36
CA MET A 148 13.85 -6.69 -4.34
C MET A 148 14.91 -5.72 -3.83
N HIS A 149 15.00 -4.54 -4.44
CA HIS A 149 15.83 -3.46 -3.92
C HIS A 149 15.34 -3.01 -2.52
N PRO A 150 16.20 -2.57 -1.57
CA PRO A 150 15.74 -2.23 -0.21
C PRO A 150 14.59 -1.21 -0.15
N ALA A 151 14.60 -0.21 -1.04
CA ALA A 151 13.50 0.76 -1.14
C ALA A 151 12.19 0.16 -1.72
N GLU A 152 12.30 -0.91 -2.50
CA GLU A 152 11.18 -1.69 -3.01
C GLU A 152 10.56 -2.53 -1.88
N VAL A 153 11.40 -3.22 -1.09
CA VAL A 153 10.97 -3.95 0.13
C VAL A 153 10.22 -3.01 1.08
N GLU A 154 10.76 -1.82 1.33
CA GLU A 154 10.11 -0.79 2.14
C GLU A 154 8.72 -0.38 1.60
N ALA A 155 8.59 -0.27 0.27
CA ALA A 155 7.30 0.01 -0.36
C ALA A 155 6.30 -1.13 -0.14
N HIS A 156 6.74 -2.39 -0.25
CA HIS A 156 5.92 -3.56 0.03
C HIS A 156 5.46 -3.60 1.49
N ILE A 157 6.37 -3.38 2.45
CA ILE A 157 6.05 -3.31 3.88
C ILE A 157 4.96 -2.26 4.14
N ARG A 158 5.09 -1.06 3.55
CA ARG A 158 4.08 0.01 3.66
C ARG A 158 2.74 -0.42 3.09
N ILE A 159 2.73 -1.07 1.93
CA ILE A 159 1.50 -1.57 1.29
C ILE A 159 0.85 -2.63 2.18
N TRP A 160 1.60 -3.62 2.66
CA TRP A 160 1.06 -4.70 3.48
C TRP A 160 0.50 -4.18 4.81
N ALA A 161 1.21 -3.27 5.48
CA ALA A 161 0.73 -2.65 6.72
C ALA A 161 -0.53 -1.81 6.46
N THR A 162 -0.53 -0.97 5.43
CA THR A 162 -1.66 -0.07 5.10
C THR A 162 -2.90 -0.82 4.67
N THR A 163 -2.73 -1.96 3.99
CA THR A 163 -3.82 -2.81 3.51
C THR A 163 -4.19 -3.93 4.48
N GLU A 164 -3.68 -3.85 5.72
CA GLU A 164 -3.95 -4.77 6.83
C GLU A 164 -3.75 -6.24 6.45
N ARG A 165 -2.65 -6.56 5.74
CA ARG A 165 -2.34 -7.94 5.39
C ARG A 165 -2.16 -8.79 6.65
N PRO A 166 -2.63 -10.06 6.62
CA PRO A 166 -2.46 -10.95 7.75
C PRO A 166 -1.01 -11.42 7.84
N ASP A 167 -0.57 -11.72 9.06
CA ASP A 167 0.83 -12.04 9.36
C ASP A 167 1.32 -13.26 8.57
N TRP A 168 0.49 -14.30 8.42
CA TRP A 168 0.81 -15.49 7.62
C TRP A 168 1.15 -15.15 6.17
N TYR A 169 0.46 -14.16 5.58
CA TYR A 169 0.68 -13.78 4.18
C TYR A 169 2.00 -13.04 4.04
N VAL A 170 2.29 -12.11 4.94
CA VAL A 170 3.54 -11.35 4.92
C VAL A 170 4.73 -12.27 5.22
N GLN A 171 4.59 -13.19 6.18
CA GLN A 171 5.60 -14.21 6.44
C GLN A 171 5.83 -15.10 5.21
N LYS A 172 4.78 -15.50 4.50
CA LYS A 172 4.89 -16.21 3.21
C LYS A 172 5.72 -15.45 2.19
N LEU A 173 5.36 -14.19 1.97
CA LEU A 173 6.08 -13.36 1.00
C LEU A 173 7.52 -13.06 1.41
N LEU A 174 7.83 -13.01 2.71
CA LEU A 174 9.20 -12.81 3.20
C LEU A 174 10.02 -14.12 3.32
N GLY A 175 9.46 -15.28 2.94
CA GLY A 175 10.13 -16.58 3.09
C GLY A 175 10.31 -17.02 4.56
N LEU A 176 9.40 -16.58 5.44
CA LEU A 176 9.46 -16.80 6.88
C LEU A 176 8.47 -17.85 7.41
N GLU A 177 7.73 -18.56 6.56
CA GLU A 177 6.63 -19.47 6.99
C GLU A 177 7.07 -20.58 7.95
N SER A 178 8.30 -21.07 7.79
CA SER A 178 8.85 -22.16 8.60
C SER A 178 9.79 -21.68 9.71
N LYS A 179 9.82 -20.36 9.97
CA LYS A 179 10.78 -19.75 10.89
C LYS A 179 10.29 -19.78 12.33
N SER A 180 11.20 -20.02 13.25
CA SER A 180 10.93 -19.97 14.69
C SER A 180 10.58 -18.55 15.15
N ARG A 181 9.97 -18.42 16.34
CA ARG A 181 9.66 -17.11 16.93
C ARG A 181 10.90 -16.23 17.09
N ALA A 182 12.05 -16.82 17.40
CA ALA A 182 13.32 -16.10 17.52
C ALA A 182 13.80 -15.56 16.15
N GLU A 183 13.66 -16.35 15.08
CA GLU A 183 13.99 -15.91 13.72
C GLU A 183 13.02 -14.82 13.21
N LEU A 184 11.73 -14.92 13.52
CA LEU A 184 10.75 -13.86 13.23
C LEU A 184 11.08 -12.56 13.96
N ALA A 185 11.55 -12.65 15.22
CA ALA A 185 11.98 -11.50 16.00
C ALA A 185 13.26 -10.85 15.43
N ALA A 186 14.12 -11.63 14.77
CA ALA A 186 15.36 -11.15 14.16
C ALA A 186 15.17 -10.54 12.76
N SER A 187 14.08 -10.86 12.05
CA SER A 187 13.79 -10.27 10.73
C SER A 187 13.45 -8.79 10.84
N LYS A 188 14.33 -7.93 10.30
CA LYS A 188 14.16 -6.47 10.31
C LYS A 188 12.91 -6.06 9.55
N GLU A 189 12.65 -6.71 8.42
CA GLU A 189 11.52 -6.45 7.52
C GLU A 189 10.19 -6.78 8.20
N TYR A 190 10.12 -7.95 8.85
CA TYR A 190 8.92 -8.37 9.56
C TYR A 190 8.64 -7.49 10.78
N GLN A 191 9.67 -7.14 11.57
CA GLN A 191 9.51 -6.21 12.69
C GLN A 191 9.08 -4.82 12.20
N HIS A 192 9.59 -4.37 11.05
CA HIS A 192 9.15 -3.10 10.48
C HIS A 192 7.66 -3.13 10.09
N PHE A 193 7.21 -4.21 9.44
CA PHE A 193 5.80 -4.43 9.13
C PHE A 193 4.92 -4.37 10.38
N LEU A 194 5.29 -5.07 11.46
CA LEU A 194 4.53 -5.07 12.71
C LEU A 194 4.41 -3.67 13.31
N LYS A 195 5.52 -2.92 13.36
CA LYS A 195 5.53 -1.55 13.87
C LYS A 195 4.60 -0.64 13.06
N MET A 196 4.65 -0.73 11.73
CA MET A 196 3.79 0.06 10.84
C MET A 196 2.32 -0.29 10.97
N LYS A 197 2.00 -1.58 11.08
CA LYS A 197 0.62 -2.07 11.26
C LYS A 197 0.00 -1.60 12.57
N SER A 198 0.81 -1.37 13.61
CA SER A 198 0.37 -0.90 14.92
C SER A 198 0.24 0.62 15.07
N SER A 199 0.64 1.40 14.05
CA SER A 199 0.67 2.87 14.06
C SER A 199 -0.61 3.50 13.49
#